data_AF-A0A537FWZ4-F1
#
_entry.id   AF-A0A537FWZ4-F1
#
_cell.length_a   1.000
_cell.length_b   1.000
_cell.length_c   1.000
_cell.angle_alpha   90.00
_cell.angle_beta   90.00
_cell.angle_gamma   90.00
#
_symmetry.space_group_name_H-M   'P 1'
#
loop_
_entity.id
_entity.type
_entity.pdbx_description
1 polymer ?
#
loop_
_entity_poly.entity_id
_entity_poly.type
_entity_poly.pdbx_seq_one_letter_code
_entity_poly.pdbx_strand_id
1 'polypeptide(L)'
;IVGLNFGPVMTLGAYYVQAHSFAIEPLLASIPVGLLIAAVLWINEFPDMDADNAVGKKTLVLRLGYARSISVYVGMVVTAYILIVLYALLEIFSPGITSLTSLIALLSLPFAAKAIKILRVNYKDPHAIIPANANTIFLHLSFGVLAILGFALGAALGL
;
A
#
# COMPACT_ATOMS: atom_id res chain seq x y z
N ILE A 1 1.73 -7.99 -10.53
CA ILE A 1 0.35 -8.42 -10.86
C ILE A 1 -0.56 -8.31 -9.64
N VAL A 2 -0.16 -8.79 -8.46
CA VAL A 2 -1.03 -8.75 -7.26
C VAL A 2 -1.52 -7.35 -6.91
N GLY A 3 -0.68 -6.32 -6.89
CA GLY A 3 -1.15 -4.95 -6.63
C GLY A 3 -2.22 -4.44 -7.61
N LEU A 4 -2.17 -4.86 -8.87
CA LEU A 4 -3.20 -4.52 -9.87
C LEU A 4 -4.50 -5.28 -9.61
N ASN A 5 -4.39 -6.58 -9.31
CA ASN A 5 -5.56 -7.42 -9.03
C ASN A 5 -6.25 -6.99 -7.73
N PHE A 6 -5.49 -6.77 -6.67
CA PHE A 6 -5.99 -6.49 -5.33
C PHE A 6 -6.32 -5.01 -5.07
N GLY A 7 -5.77 -4.10 -5.88
CA GLY A 7 -6.23 -2.72 -5.91
C GLY A 7 -7.27 -2.53 -7.02
N PRO A 8 -6.89 -1.97 -8.19
CA PRO A 8 -7.82 -1.56 -9.25
C PRO A 8 -8.86 -2.59 -9.66
N VAL A 9 -8.47 -3.82 -9.97
CA VAL A 9 -9.39 -4.80 -10.57
C VAL A 9 -10.49 -5.20 -9.58
N MET A 10 -10.13 -5.58 -8.35
CA MET A 10 -11.13 -5.93 -7.34
C MET A 10 -11.98 -4.74 -6.94
N THR A 11 -11.40 -3.55 -6.73
CA THR A 11 -12.16 -2.37 -6.32
C THR A 11 -13.14 -1.93 -7.41
N LEU A 12 -12.71 -1.87 -8.68
CA LEU A 12 -13.59 -1.51 -9.79
C LEU A 12 -14.68 -2.56 -10.03
N GLY A 13 -14.35 -3.85 -9.93
CA GLY A 13 -15.35 -4.92 -10.04
C GLY A 13 -16.42 -4.82 -8.94
N ALA A 14 -16.01 -4.61 -7.70
CA ALA A 14 -16.92 -4.41 -6.57
C ALA A 14 -17.78 -3.15 -6.75
N TYR A 15 -17.19 -2.05 -7.22
CA TYR A 15 -17.93 -0.82 -7.50
C TYR A 15 -18.96 -1.03 -8.60
N TYR A 16 -18.58 -1.64 -9.73
CA TYR A 16 -19.48 -1.85 -10.86
C TYR A 16 -20.70 -2.69 -10.49
N VAL A 17 -20.52 -3.75 -9.70
CA VAL A 17 -21.65 -4.60 -9.22
C VAL A 17 -22.62 -3.82 -8.33
N GLN A 18 -22.14 -2.83 -7.57
CA GLN A 18 -22.98 -2.03 -6.67
C GLN A 18 -23.62 -0.83 -7.39
N ALA A 19 -22.82 -0.06 -8.12
CA ALA A 19 -23.22 1.20 -8.73
C ALA A 19 -23.78 1.05 -10.15
N HIS A 20 -23.61 -0.11 -10.79
CA HIS A 20 -23.99 -0.39 -12.19
C HIS A 20 -23.42 0.63 -13.19
N SER A 21 -22.28 1.21 -12.86
CA SER A 21 -21.60 2.23 -13.67
C SER A 21 -20.09 2.18 -13.46
N PHE A 22 -19.35 2.87 -14.31
CA PHE A 22 -17.92 3.10 -14.13
C PHE A 22 -17.67 4.52 -13.65
N ALA A 23 -16.71 4.65 -12.74
CA ALA A 23 -16.29 5.90 -12.15
C ALA A 23 -14.77 5.89 -11.96
N ILE A 24 -14.13 7.06 -12.01
CA ILE A 24 -12.68 7.18 -11.90
C ILE A 24 -12.23 7.17 -10.43
N GLU A 25 -13.10 7.61 -9.54
CA GLU A 25 -12.92 7.70 -8.10
C GLU A 25 -12.53 6.36 -7.46
N PRO A 26 -13.27 5.25 -7.65
CA PRO A 26 -12.86 3.95 -7.10
C PRO A 26 -11.52 3.46 -7.66
N LEU A 27 -11.18 3.79 -8.92
CA LEU A 27 -9.86 3.49 -9.48
C LEU A 27 -8.78 4.23 -8.68
N LEU A 28 -8.90 5.55 -8.54
CA LEU A 28 -7.92 6.38 -7.84
C LEU A 28 -7.78 5.97 -6.37
N ALA A 29 -8.89 5.77 -5.66
CA ALA A 29 -8.90 5.32 -4.27
C ALA A 29 -8.20 3.96 -4.08
N SER A 30 -8.25 3.08 -5.09
CA SER A 30 -7.60 1.77 -5.03
C SER A 30 -6.07 1.80 -5.22
N ILE A 31 -5.51 2.87 -5.82
CA ILE A 31 -4.07 2.90 -6.17
C ILE A 31 -3.17 2.85 -4.91
N PRO A 32 -3.38 3.69 -3.88
CA PRO A 32 -2.56 3.61 -2.65
C PRO A 32 -2.66 2.24 -1.97
N VAL A 33 -3.86 1.67 -1.90
CA VAL A 33 -4.10 0.34 -1.31
C VAL A 33 -3.40 -0.75 -2.13
N GLY A 34 -3.50 -0.67 -3.46
CA GLY A 34 -2.83 -1.56 -4.42
C GLY A 34 -1.30 -1.52 -4.31
N LEU A 35 -0.72 -0.33 -4.06
CA LEU A 35 0.70 -0.17 -3.78
C LEU A 35 1.10 -0.82 -2.45
N LEU A 36 0.30 -0.65 -1.40
CA LEU A 36 0.59 -1.22 -0.09
C LEU A 36 0.47 -2.75 -0.07
N ILE A 37 -0.51 -3.35 -0.75
CA ILE A 37 -0.59 -4.81 -0.87
C ILE A 37 0.54 -5.36 -1.76
N ALA A 38 0.97 -4.62 -2.78
CA ALA A 38 2.18 -4.96 -3.51
C ALA A 38 3.42 -4.91 -2.61
N ALA A 39 3.50 -3.93 -1.70
CA ALA A 39 4.57 -3.84 -0.72
C ALA A 39 4.56 -5.00 0.28
N VAL A 40 3.39 -5.49 0.72
CA VAL A 40 3.26 -6.69 1.58
C VAL A 40 3.90 -7.91 0.91
N LEU A 41 3.59 -8.16 -0.37
CA LEU A 41 4.22 -9.28 -1.07
C LEU A 41 5.70 -9.03 -1.32
N TRP A 42 6.07 -7.81 -1.69
CA TRP A 42 7.45 -7.48 -2.00
C TRP A 42 8.38 -7.70 -0.80
N ILE A 43 7.95 -7.32 0.40
CA ILE A 43 8.74 -7.54 1.60
C ILE A 43 8.79 -9.01 2.00
N ASN A 44 7.74 -9.78 1.69
CA ASN A 44 7.68 -11.22 1.95
C ASN A 44 8.71 -12.02 1.15
N GLU A 45 9.22 -11.48 0.04
CA GLU A 45 10.26 -12.14 -0.77
C GLU A 45 11.69 -11.95 -0.19
N PHE A 46 11.90 -11.05 0.78
CA PHE A 46 13.23 -10.80 1.35
C PHE A 46 13.80 -11.99 2.14
N PRO A 47 13.04 -12.60 3.08
CA PRO A 47 13.51 -13.79 3.81
C PRO A 47 13.87 -14.96 2.88
N ASP A 48 13.20 -15.05 1.73
CA ASP A 48 13.31 -16.18 0.80
C ASP A 48 14.43 -15.99 -0.24
N MET A 49 15.11 -14.85 -0.29
CA MET A 49 16.08 -14.53 -1.35
C MET A 49 17.19 -15.57 -1.50
N ASP A 50 17.79 -16.02 -0.39
CA ASP A 50 18.90 -16.99 -0.44
C ASP A 50 18.41 -18.38 -0.87
N ALA A 51 17.25 -18.80 -0.37
CA ALA A 51 16.62 -20.07 -0.73
C ALA A 51 16.21 -20.08 -2.22
N ASP A 52 15.58 -19.01 -2.69
CA ASP A 52 15.18 -18.82 -4.08
C ASP A 52 16.39 -18.84 -5.02
N ASN A 53 17.50 -18.22 -4.61
CA ASN A 53 18.74 -18.22 -5.38
C ASN A 53 19.34 -19.64 -5.48
N ALA A 54 19.33 -20.40 -4.38
CA ALA A 54 19.87 -21.76 -4.33
C ALA A 54 19.16 -22.73 -5.29
N VAL A 55 17.85 -22.53 -5.52
CA VAL A 55 17.04 -23.34 -6.45
C VAL A 55 16.88 -22.71 -7.84
N GLY A 56 17.54 -21.58 -8.10
CA GLY A 56 17.51 -20.89 -9.39
C GLY A 56 16.21 -20.13 -9.70
N LYS A 57 15.36 -19.85 -8.69
CA LYS A 57 14.13 -19.07 -8.84
C LYS A 57 14.50 -17.59 -9.02
N LYS A 58 14.21 -17.05 -10.21
CA LYS A 58 14.62 -15.68 -10.59
C LYS A 58 13.56 -14.63 -10.24
N THR A 59 13.26 -14.44 -8.96
CA THR A 59 12.30 -13.41 -8.50
C THR A 59 12.79 -11.99 -8.81
N LEU A 60 11.86 -11.03 -8.86
CA LEU A 60 12.18 -9.62 -9.10
C LEU A 60 13.12 -9.07 -8.01
N VAL A 61 12.84 -9.41 -6.75
CA VAL A 61 13.63 -9.00 -5.59
C VAL A 61 15.07 -9.55 -5.69
N LEU A 62 15.22 -10.80 -6.11
CA LEU A 62 16.53 -11.42 -6.35
C LEU A 62 17.28 -10.74 -7.51
N ARG A 63 16.63 -10.49 -8.64
CA ARG A 63 17.25 -9.87 -9.82
C ARG A 63 17.73 -8.43 -9.56
N LEU A 64 16.99 -7.69 -8.74
CA LEU A 64 17.33 -6.31 -8.39
C LEU A 64 18.41 -6.23 -7.31
N GLY A 65 18.52 -7.27 -6.48
CA GLY A 65 19.37 -7.29 -5.29
C GLY A 65 18.81 -6.42 -4.16
N TYR A 66 19.34 -6.63 -2.95
CA TYR A 66 18.81 -6.01 -1.73
C TYR A 66 18.64 -4.49 -1.81
N ALA A 67 19.69 -3.76 -2.22
CA ALA A 67 19.67 -2.30 -2.18
C ALA A 67 18.56 -1.69 -3.05
N ARG A 68 18.41 -2.16 -4.29
CA ARG A 68 17.35 -1.69 -5.19
C ARG A 68 15.98 -2.17 -4.73
N SER A 69 15.88 -3.40 -4.23
CA SER A 69 14.63 -3.93 -3.69
C SER A 69 14.11 -3.16 -2.49
N ILE A 70 15.00 -2.68 -1.61
CA ILE A 70 14.64 -1.80 -0.49
C ILE A 70 14.11 -0.46 -1.03
N SER A 71 14.77 0.12 -2.04
CA SER A 71 14.31 1.37 -2.65
C SER A 71 12.93 1.22 -3.31
N VAL A 72 12.67 0.10 -3.98
CA VAL A 72 11.34 -0.18 -4.56
C VAL A 72 10.28 -0.32 -3.48
N TYR A 73 10.56 -1.05 -2.40
CA TYR A 73 9.67 -1.16 -1.25
C TYR A 73 9.33 0.21 -0.65
N VAL A 74 10.36 1.02 -0.36
CA VAL A 74 10.19 2.37 0.18
C VAL A 74 9.42 3.25 -0.80
N GLY A 75 9.72 3.14 -2.10
CA GLY A 75 9.01 3.86 -3.15
C GLY A 75 7.52 3.58 -3.13
N MET A 76 7.10 2.31 -3.09
CA MET A 76 5.67 1.96 -3.02
C MET A 76 4.97 2.55 -1.80
N VAL A 77 5.59 2.45 -0.61
CA VAL A 77 5.03 2.99 0.63
C VAL A 77 4.93 4.52 0.58
N VAL A 78 6.01 5.19 0.17
CA VAL A 78 6.04 6.66 0.08
C VAL A 78 5.06 7.17 -0.96
N THR A 79 4.99 6.53 -2.13
CA THR A 79 4.02 6.89 -3.17
C THR A 79 2.58 6.73 -2.68
N ALA A 80 2.25 5.68 -1.93
CA ALA A 80 0.91 5.53 -1.36
C ALA A 80 0.52 6.72 -0.46
N TYR A 81 1.45 7.20 0.38
CA TYR A 81 1.23 8.39 1.21
C TYR A 81 1.19 9.70 0.42
N ILE A 82 2.07 9.85 -0.58
CA ILE A 82 2.03 11.02 -1.45
C ILE A 82 0.68 11.09 -2.17
N LEU A 83 0.18 9.97 -2.68
CA LEU A 83 -1.10 9.93 -3.38
C LEU A 83 -2.26 10.32 -2.48
N ILE A 84 -2.37 9.77 -1.26
CA ILE A 84 -3.49 10.14 -0.37
C ILE A 84 -3.43 11.63 0.02
N VAL A 85 -2.23 12.18 0.21
CA VAL A 85 -2.06 13.63 0.48
C VAL A 85 -2.40 14.46 -0.75
N LEU A 86 -1.96 14.06 -1.95
CA LEU A 86 -2.32 14.77 -3.18
C LEU A 86 -3.83 14.71 -3.45
N TYR A 87 -4.46 13.57 -3.20
CA TYR A 87 -5.91 13.42 -3.35
C TYR A 87 -6.65 14.31 -2.34
N ALA A 88 -6.12 14.42 -1.11
CA ALA A 88 -6.58 15.33 -0.07
C ALA A 88 -6.49 16.81 -0.48
N LEU A 89 -5.37 17.23 -1.06
CA LEU A 89 -5.11 18.65 -1.34
C LEU A 89 -5.69 19.13 -2.68
N LEU A 90 -5.80 18.26 -3.66
CA LEU A 90 -6.30 18.59 -5.00
C LEU A 90 -7.80 18.37 -5.17
N GLU A 91 -8.50 17.96 -4.10
CA GLU A 91 -9.94 17.70 -4.10
C GLU A 91 -10.38 16.81 -5.29
N ILE A 92 -9.60 15.75 -5.55
CA ILE A 92 -9.80 14.91 -6.76
C ILE A 92 -11.14 14.16 -6.73
N PHE A 93 -11.72 13.97 -5.54
CA PHE A 93 -13.01 13.32 -5.36
C PHE A 93 -14.15 14.34 -5.36
N SER A 94 -15.34 13.91 -5.79
CA SER A 94 -16.52 14.80 -5.89
C SER A 94 -16.82 15.52 -4.57
N PRO A 95 -17.36 16.76 -4.63
CA PRO A 95 -17.80 17.51 -3.44
C PRO A 95 -18.79 16.68 -2.62
N GLY A 96 -18.63 16.63 -1.28
CA GLY A 96 -19.39 15.74 -0.40
C GLY A 96 -18.78 14.34 -0.24
N ILE A 97 -17.57 14.09 -0.73
CA ILE A 97 -16.74 12.90 -0.42
C ILE A 97 -15.36 13.38 0.07
N THR A 98 -15.27 14.60 0.66
CA THR A 98 -13.99 15.34 0.77
C THR A 98 -12.84 14.53 1.29
N SER A 99 -11.71 14.94 0.77
CA SER A 99 -10.46 14.23 0.82
C SER A 99 -9.57 14.67 1.99
N LEU A 100 -9.88 15.75 2.73
CA LEU A 100 -9.07 16.17 3.88
C LEU A 100 -9.23 15.22 5.09
N THR A 101 -10.43 14.69 5.31
CA THR A 101 -10.67 13.64 6.33
C THR A 101 -9.93 12.34 6.01
N SER A 102 -9.63 12.08 4.73
CA SER A 102 -8.81 10.93 4.30
C SER A 102 -7.37 10.99 4.84
N LEU A 103 -6.89 12.18 5.26
CA LEU A 103 -5.59 12.33 5.93
C LEU A 103 -5.51 11.63 7.28
N ILE A 104 -6.63 11.17 7.84
CA ILE A 104 -6.63 10.25 9.00
C ILE A 104 -5.84 8.97 8.67
N ALA A 105 -5.72 8.57 7.40
CA ALA A 105 -4.84 7.48 6.96
C ALA A 105 -3.36 7.70 7.33
N LEU A 106 -2.91 8.94 7.53
CA LEU A 106 -1.56 9.25 8.00
C LEU A 106 -1.28 8.72 9.42
N LEU A 107 -2.31 8.39 10.21
CA LEU A 107 -2.11 7.74 11.52
C LEU A 107 -1.48 6.34 11.41
N SER A 108 -1.44 5.75 10.20
CA SER A 108 -0.71 4.49 9.93
C SER A 108 0.82 4.67 9.79
N LEU A 109 1.33 5.90 9.73
CA LEU A 109 2.77 6.20 9.54
C LEU A 109 3.72 5.50 10.53
N PRO A 110 3.38 5.30 11.81
CA PRO A 110 4.26 4.56 12.73
C PRO A 110 4.57 3.13 12.24
N PHE A 111 3.60 2.43 11.64
CA PHE A 111 3.81 1.10 11.06
C PHE A 111 4.75 1.17 9.86
N ALA A 112 4.57 2.15 8.97
CA ALA A 112 5.46 2.37 7.83
C ALA A 112 6.90 2.66 8.26
N ALA A 113 7.09 3.59 9.20
CA ALA A 113 8.39 3.95 9.73
C ALA A 113 9.09 2.74 10.37
N LYS A 114 8.36 1.95 11.15
CA LYS A 114 8.88 0.74 11.80
C LYS A 114 9.25 -0.34 10.77
N ALA A 115 8.40 -0.61 9.78
CA ALA A 115 8.69 -1.57 8.72
C ALA A 115 9.94 -1.17 7.91
N ILE A 116 10.03 0.10 7.48
CA ILE A 116 11.16 0.61 6.70
C ILE A 116 12.46 0.56 7.52
N LYS A 117 12.41 0.95 8.80
CA LYS A 117 13.59 0.92 9.68
C LYS A 117 14.10 -0.50 9.85
N ILE A 118 13.22 -1.45 10.18
CA ILE A 118 13.61 -2.85 10.41
C ILE A 118 14.16 -3.45 9.12
N LEU A 119 13.49 -3.25 7.98
CA LEU A 119 13.97 -3.74 6.69
C LEU A 119 15.38 -3.19 6.37
N ARG A 120 15.60 -1.88 6.49
CA ARG A 120 16.89 -1.26 6.15
C ARG A 120 18.06 -1.74 7.01
N VAL A 121 17.79 -2.10 8.27
CA VAL A 121 18.83 -2.58 9.20
C VAL A 121 19.07 -4.08 9.02
N ASN A 122 18.00 -4.85 8.83
CA ASN A 122 18.02 -6.31 8.95
C ASN A 122 17.86 -7.06 7.62
N TYR A 123 17.89 -6.40 6.45
CA TYR A 123 17.55 -7.02 5.16
C TYR A 123 18.31 -8.30 4.76
N LYS A 124 19.41 -8.65 5.44
CA LYS A 124 20.17 -9.89 5.21
C LYS A 124 19.86 -11.02 6.19
N ASP A 125 19.09 -10.76 7.24
CA ASP A 125 18.72 -11.74 8.25
C ASP A 125 17.23 -12.07 8.08
N PRO A 126 16.89 -13.24 7.52
CA PRO A 126 15.51 -13.66 7.29
C PRO A 126 14.62 -13.59 8.54
N HIS A 127 15.17 -13.93 9.71
CA HIS A 127 14.42 -13.93 10.97
C HIS A 127 14.19 -12.52 11.49
N ALA A 128 15.19 -11.65 11.37
CA ALA A 128 15.09 -10.26 11.83
C ALA A 128 14.22 -9.36 10.92
N ILE A 129 13.80 -9.85 9.74
CA ILE A 129 12.86 -9.19 8.82
C ILE A 129 11.40 -9.53 9.12
N ILE A 130 11.10 -10.63 9.82
CA ILE A 130 9.72 -11.03 10.17
C ILE A 130 8.92 -9.87 10.79
N PRO A 131 9.46 -9.08 11.73
CA PRO A 131 8.74 -7.93 12.26
C PRO A 131 8.45 -6.85 11.22
N ALA A 132 9.31 -6.68 10.20
CA ALA A 132 9.04 -5.74 9.11
C ALA A 132 7.83 -6.21 8.28
N ASN A 133 7.76 -7.50 7.92
CA ASN A 133 6.61 -8.09 7.23
C ASN A 133 5.31 -7.84 8.00
N ALA A 134 5.31 -8.12 9.30
CA ALA A 134 4.15 -7.87 10.16
C ALA A 134 3.75 -6.39 10.15
N ASN A 135 4.70 -5.46 10.28
CA ASN A 135 4.40 -4.02 10.23
C ASN A 135 3.89 -3.58 8.86
N THR A 136 4.33 -4.18 7.75
CA THR A 136 3.78 -3.90 6.41
C THR A 136 2.33 -4.37 6.28
N ILE A 137 1.99 -5.52 6.87
CA ILE A 137 0.60 -6.01 6.92
C ILE A 137 -0.26 -5.06 7.76
N PHE A 138 0.19 -4.68 8.96
CA PHE A 138 -0.52 -3.72 9.80
C PHE A 138 -0.63 -2.35 9.13
N LEU A 139 0.39 -1.91 8.40
CA LEU A 139 0.35 -0.70 7.58
C LEU A 139 -0.77 -0.79 6.55
N HIS A 140 -0.80 -1.84 5.72
CA HIS A 140 -1.83 -2.01 4.70
C HIS A 140 -3.24 -2.02 5.31
N LEU A 141 -3.45 -2.78 6.39
CA LEU A 141 -4.74 -2.89 7.06
C LEU A 141 -5.16 -1.55 7.69
N SER A 142 -4.29 -0.95 8.50
CA SER A 142 -4.60 0.31 9.19
C SER A 142 -4.81 1.45 8.20
N PHE A 143 -3.97 1.58 7.17
CA PHE A 143 -4.15 2.57 6.11
C PHE A 143 -5.51 2.41 5.43
N GLY A 144 -5.87 1.18 5.02
CA GLY A 144 -7.15 0.91 4.36
C GLY A 144 -8.35 1.25 5.24
N VAL A 145 -8.36 0.81 6.50
CA VAL A 145 -9.44 1.11 7.45
C VAL A 145 -9.55 2.61 7.72
N LEU A 146 -8.43 3.29 7.96
CA LEU A 146 -8.42 4.73 8.22
C LEU A 146 -8.84 5.54 6.99
N ALA A 147 -8.47 5.11 5.78
CA ALA A 147 -8.92 5.74 4.54
C ALA A 147 -10.44 5.58 4.35
N ILE A 148 -10.99 4.38 4.59
CA ILE A 148 -12.44 4.13 4.57
C ILE A 148 -13.16 5.04 5.56
N LEU A 149 -12.67 5.11 6.80
CA LEU A 149 -13.24 5.99 7.83
C LEU A 149 -13.14 7.47 7.44
N GLY A 150 -12.03 7.87 6.85
CA GLY A 150 -11.83 9.23 6.34
C GLY A 150 -12.84 9.60 5.27
N PHE A 151 -13.02 8.76 4.25
CA PHE A 151 -14.01 8.99 3.19
C PHE A 151 -15.44 8.97 3.73
N ALA A 152 -15.77 8.04 4.61
CA ALA A 152 -17.10 7.98 5.23
C ALA A 152 -17.40 9.22 6.09
N LEU A 153 -16.40 9.73 6.81
CA LEU A 153 -16.52 10.95 7.62
C LEU A 153 -16.69 12.19 6.74
N GLY A 154 -15.93 12.31 5.65
CA GLY A 154 -16.08 13.39 4.68
C GLY A 154 -17.51 13.42 4.12
N ALA A 155 -17.98 12.25 3.68
CA ALA A 155 -19.35 12.09 3.18
C ALA A 155 -20.44 12.42 4.20
N ALA A 156 -20.27 12.00 5.46
CA ALA A 156 -21.24 12.29 6.52
C ALA A 156 -21.30 13.77 6.91
N LEU A 157 -20.16 14.48 6.83
CA LEU A 157 -20.06 15.89 7.19
C LEU A 157 -20.44 16.83 6.04
N GLY A 158 -20.70 16.31 4.84
CA GLY A 158 -20.99 17.12 3.66
C GLY A 158 -19.82 18.05 3.28
N LEU A 159 -18.63 17.72 3.76
CA LEU A 159 -17.38 18.23 3.29
C LEU A 159 -17.16 17.41 2.02
#